data_AF-A0A849WKQ6-F1
#
_entry.id   AF-A0A849WKQ6-F1
#
_cell.length_a   1.000
_cell.length_b   1.000
_cell.length_c   1.000
_cell.angle_alpha   90.00
_cell.angle_beta   90.00
_cell.angle_gamma   90.00
#
_symmetry.space_group_name_H-M   'P 1'
#
loop_
_entity.id
_entity.type
_entity.pdbx_description
1 polymer ?
#
loop_
_entity_poly.entity_id
_entity_poly.type
_entity_poly.pdbx_seq_one_letter_code
_entity_poly.pdbx_strand_id
1 'polypeptide(L)'
;MAKKTFFPQTRCQSDFPLLTEKEIFHRKSFSRQYALYAQSKNTEFHDCVFEFCEFSFSLWENVLFHNCLFLHCSLEGAKFLHGKWENCKIQSCDILKTQWERCHFQNCILKKSNMPGSWFSHTSFISSHWKEIDLEQSHFGYLTLENTKVAHSNLKNTQWEACHFKKVFWKNLQMGYCSFSNTFFDHICIHSSDLFYARFYECKAESLCTSKVDTTNWQNLSYSFPSCQPLSIFSRLLGVLPFFFSPSSEQEEKPFLLYPFLGKALFCFLAGNFVIRICKILGI
;
A
#
# COMPACT_ATOMS: atom_id res chain seq x y z
N MET A 1 -9.52 31.62 36.63
CA MET A 1 -10.18 32.34 35.51
C MET A 1 -9.43 32.05 34.22
N ALA A 2 -9.83 31.03 33.46
CA ALA A 2 -9.26 30.75 32.15
C ALA A 2 -10.09 31.46 31.07
N LYS A 3 -9.43 32.26 30.23
CA LYS A 3 -10.04 33.05 29.15
C LYS A 3 -10.53 32.12 28.04
N LYS A 4 -11.83 32.14 27.74
CA LYS A 4 -12.43 31.56 26.53
C LYS A 4 -11.98 32.39 25.32
N THR A 5 -11.20 31.81 24.42
CA THR A 5 -10.95 32.36 23.08
C THR A 5 -12.16 32.06 22.19
N PHE A 6 -12.85 33.12 21.77
CA PHE A 6 -13.97 33.07 20.82
C PHE A 6 -13.41 32.95 19.39
N PHE A 7 -13.81 31.92 18.67
CA PHE A 7 -13.79 31.89 17.20
C PHE A 7 -15.22 32.06 16.67
N PRO A 8 -15.42 32.69 15.50
CA PRO A 8 -16.72 33.20 15.07
C PRO A 8 -17.71 32.05 14.77
N GLN A 9 -18.89 32.17 15.37
CA GLN A 9 -20.00 31.24 15.26
C GLN A 9 -20.56 31.21 13.83
N THR A 10 -20.58 30.04 13.20
CA THR A 10 -21.53 29.73 12.13
C THR A 10 -22.51 28.68 12.65
N ARG A 11 -23.79 29.04 12.65
CA ARG A 11 -24.92 28.25 13.15
C ARG A 11 -25.10 26.98 12.31
N CYS A 12 -24.83 25.82 12.88
CA CYS A 12 -25.63 24.59 12.76
C CYS A 12 -25.32 23.71 13.98
N GLN A 13 -26.25 23.67 14.93
CA GLN A 13 -26.17 22.81 16.11
C GLN A 13 -26.41 21.36 15.70
N SER A 14 -25.40 20.53 15.88
CA SER A 14 -25.57 19.22 16.50
C SER A 14 -24.30 18.97 17.31
N ASP A 15 -24.47 18.84 18.61
CA ASP A 15 -23.42 18.85 19.61
C ASP A 15 -22.54 17.59 19.51
N PHE A 16 -21.55 17.57 18.62
CA PHE A 16 -20.34 16.82 18.90
C PHE A 16 -19.48 17.73 19.77
N PRO A 17 -19.31 17.43 21.07
CA PRO A 17 -18.52 18.30 21.94
C PRO A 17 -17.10 18.39 21.40
N LEU A 18 -16.44 19.52 21.60
CA LEU A 18 -14.98 19.57 21.58
C LEU A 18 -14.50 18.65 22.71
N LEU A 19 -14.06 17.43 22.37
CA LEU A 19 -13.61 16.43 23.34
C LEU A 19 -12.17 16.76 23.70
N THR A 20 -11.98 17.73 24.60
CA THR A 20 -10.66 18.20 25.04
C THR A 20 -10.11 17.42 26.24
N GLU A 21 -10.93 16.57 26.86
CA GLU A 21 -10.54 15.68 27.96
C GLU A 21 -10.59 14.21 27.53
N LYS A 22 -9.93 13.33 28.30
CA LYS A 22 -9.99 11.88 28.05
C LYS A 22 -11.42 11.40 28.30
N GLU A 23 -12.16 11.20 27.23
CA GLU A 23 -13.52 10.68 27.25
C GLU A 23 -13.56 9.28 26.66
N ILE A 24 -14.43 8.43 27.23
CA ILE A 24 -14.61 7.05 26.79
C ILE A 24 -16.10 6.84 26.47
N PHE A 25 -16.37 6.50 25.21
CA PHE A 25 -17.71 6.20 24.72
C PHE A 25 -17.86 4.70 24.51
N HIS A 26 -18.89 4.11 25.11
CA HIS A 26 -19.22 2.68 24.92
C HIS A 26 -20.60 2.54 24.29
N ARG A 27 -20.69 1.71 23.24
CA ARG A 27 -21.96 1.28 22.62
C ARG A 27 -22.87 2.45 22.24
N LYS A 28 -22.29 3.52 21.72
CA LYS A 28 -23.02 4.71 21.26
C LYS A 28 -23.23 4.67 19.76
N SER A 29 -24.40 5.15 19.33
CA SER A 29 -24.71 5.38 17.93
C SER A 29 -24.83 6.88 17.70
N PHE A 30 -23.97 7.39 16.84
CA PHE A 30 -23.94 8.76 16.37
C PHE A 30 -24.49 8.76 14.95
N SER A 31 -25.68 9.33 14.76
CA SER A 31 -26.29 9.45 13.44
C SER A 31 -26.42 10.92 13.07
N ARG A 32 -26.05 11.28 11.84
CA ARG A 32 -26.22 12.61 11.25
C ARG A 32 -25.63 13.74 12.10
N GLN A 33 -24.49 13.47 12.75
CA GLN A 33 -23.79 14.49 13.53
C GLN A 33 -23.04 15.43 12.59
N TYR A 34 -23.26 16.73 12.72
CA TYR A 34 -22.51 17.81 12.10
C TYR A 34 -21.43 18.35 13.05
N ALA A 35 -20.18 18.05 12.72
CA ALA A 35 -19.01 18.30 13.55
C ALA A 35 -17.80 18.68 12.69
N LEU A 36 -18.02 19.62 11.77
CA LEU A 36 -16.97 20.23 10.95
C LEU A 36 -15.91 20.89 11.85
N TYR A 37 -14.63 20.70 11.52
CA TYR A 37 -13.50 21.26 12.28
C TYR A 37 -13.44 20.83 13.76
N ALA A 38 -14.22 19.82 14.16
CA ALA A 38 -14.23 19.34 15.52
C ALA A 38 -12.85 18.83 15.93
N GLN A 39 -12.55 18.91 17.22
CA GLN A 39 -11.33 18.37 17.78
C GLN A 39 -11.68 17.32 18.83
N SER A 40 -11.06 16.17 18.71
CA SER A 40 -11.13 15.09 19.69
C SER A 40 -9.71 14.68 20.05
N LYS A 41 -9.37 14.82 21.33
CA LYS A 41 -8.04 14.49 21.84
C LYS A 41 -8.14 13.48 22.97
N ASN A 42 -7.30 12.46 22.93
CA ASN A 42 -7.21 11.43 23.96
C ASN A 42 -8.56 10.72 24.22
N THR A 43 -9.40 10.58 23.19
CA THR A 43 -10.74 9.99 23.31
C THR A 43 -10.74 8.53 22.88
N GLU A 44 -11.51 7.70 23.56
CA GLU A 44 -11.70 6.30 23.22
C GLU A 44 -13.18 6.02 22.85
N PHE A 45 -13.38 5.25 21.79
CA PHE A 45 -14.67 4.79 21.32
C PHE A 45 -14.64 3.27 21.24
N HIS A 46 -15.57 2.63 21.94
CA HIS A 46 -15.70 1.19 22.04
C HIS A 46 -17.09 0.79 21.58
N ASP A 47 -17.16 -0.10 20.58
CA ASP A 47 -18.41 -0.62 20.02
C ASP A 47 -19.36 0.49 19.52
N CYS A 48 -18.81 1.59 19.00
CA CYS A 48 -19.59 2.74 18.56
C CYS A 48 -19.90 2.69 17.06
N VAL A 49 -21.03 3.28 16.67
CA VAL A 49 -21.45 3.42 15.27
C VAL A 49 -21.55 4.90 14.93
N PHE A 50 -20.96 5.29 13.80
CA PHE A 50 -21.06 6.60 13.19
C PHE A 50 -21.72 6.44 11.83
N GLU A 51 -22.89 7.05 11.64
CA GLU A 51 -23.68 6.91 10.43
C GLU A 51 -24.09 8.28 9.90
N PHE A 52 -23.76 8.57 8.63
CA PHE A 52 -24.06 9.86 8.00
C PHE A 52 -23.50 11.07 8.76
N CYS A 53 -22.39 10.91 9.50
CA CYS A 53 -21.76 12.00 10.23
C CYS A 53 -20.85 12.84 9.32
N GLU A 54 -20.82 14.13 9.59
CA GLU A 54 -20.02 15.13 8.92
C GLU A 54 -18.89 15.58 9.84
N PHE A 55 -17.69 15.08 9.57
CA PHE A 55 -16.46 15.31 10.33
C PHE A 55 -15.38 15.94 9.47
N SER A 56 -15.71 16.60 8.36
CA SER A 56 -14.69 17.23 7.51
C SER A 56 -13.84 18.24 8.28
N PHE A 57 -12.56 18.24 7.97
CA PHE A 57 -11.52 19.09 8.56
C PHE A 57 -11.34 18.95 10.08
N SER A 58 -11.89 17.89 10.67
CA SER A 58 -11.71 17.58 12.08
C SER A 58 -10.29 17.13 12.40
N LEU A 59 -9.91 17.26 13.67
CA LEU A 59 -8.65 16.80 14.21
C LEU A 59 -8.91 15.73 15.28
N TRP A 60 -8.32 14.55 15.08
CA TRP A 60 -8.40 13.42 16.00
C TRP A 60 -6.99 13.06 16.44
N GLU A 61 -6.64 13.39 17.68
CA GLU A 61 -5.30 13.19 18.23
C GLU A 61 -5.34 12.18 19.37
N ASN A 62 -4.46 11.16 19.33
CA ASN A 62 -4.39 10.10 20.34
C ASN A 62 -5.73 9.40 20.60
N VAL A 63 -6.50 9.17 19.54
CA VAL A 63 -7.82 8.54 19.63
C VAL A 63 -7.73 7.02 19.50
N LEU A 64 -8.60 6.31 20.21
CA LEU A 64 -8.78 4.86 20.05
C LEU A 64 -10.19 4.58 19.53
N PHE A 65 -10.28 3.86 18.42
CA PHE A 65 -11.50 3.23 17.96
C PHE A 65 -11.34 1.72 18.08
N HIS A 66 -12.14 1.10 18.93
CA HIS A 66 -12.19 -0.35 19.13
C HIS A 66 -13.57 -0.86 18.77
N ASN A 67 -13.65 -1.82 17.83
CA ASN A 67 -14.90 -2.39 17.30
C ASN A 67 -15.89 -1.33 16.76
N CYS A 68 -15.39 -0.23 16.19
CA CYS A 68 -16.25 0.84 15.71
C CYS A 68 -16.61 0.70 14.22
N LEU A 69 -17.74 1.27 13.85
CA LEU A 69 -18.27 1.27 12.48
C LEU A 69 -18.51 2.70 12.01
N PHE A 70 -17.92 3.05 10.87
CA PHE A 70 -18.16 4.29 10.15
C PHE A 70 -18.88 3.97 8.83
N LEU A 71 -20.06 4.55 8.66
CA LEU A 71 -20.93 4.34 7.50
C LEU A 71 -21.36 5.69 6.93
N HIS A 72 -21.07 5.91 5.65
CA HIS A 72 -21.55 7.09 4.94
C HIS A 72 -21.14 8.42 5.60
N CYS A 73 -20.00 8.43 6.31
CA CYS A 73 -19.48 9.63 6.94
C CYS A 73 -18.63 10.43 5.95
N SER A 74 -18.62 11.74 6.12
CA SER A 74 -17.65 12.63 5.49
C SER A 74 -16.53 12.95 6.46
N LEU A 75 -15.30 12.80 5.99
CA LEU A 75 -14.04 12.99 6.70
C LEU A 75 -13.09 13.83 5.84
N GLU A 76 -13.60 14.60 4.87
CA GLU A 76 -12.76 15.37 3.94
C GLU A 76 -11.75 16.23 4.70
N GLY A 77 -10.46 16.12 4.38
CA GLY A 77 -9.42 16.93 5.00
C GLY A 77 -9.21 16.69 6.50
N ALA A 78 -9.87 15.70 7.11
CA ALA A 78 -9.68 15.35 8.51
C ALA A 78 -8.25 14.86 8.76
N LYS A 79 -7.75 15.12 9.97
CA LYS A 79 -6.42 14.74 10.42
C LYS A 79 -6.52 13.77 11.58
N PHE A 80 -5.87 12.61 11.42
CA PHE A 80 -5.72 11.60 12.45
C PHE A 80 -4.26 11.51 12.83
N LEU A 81 -3.95 11.89 14.07
CA LEU A 81 -2.59 11.90 14.61
C LEU A 81 -2.53 10.87 15.74
N HIS A 82 -1.62 9.90 15.63
CA HIS A 82 -1.42 8.87 16.66
C HIS A 82 -2.68 8.03 16.97
N GLY A 83 -3.58 7.89 15.99
CA GLY A 83 -4.83 7.16 16.15
C GLY A 83 -4.63 5.64 16.14
N LYS A 84 -5.37 4.93 16.99
CA LYS A 84 -5.44 3.47 17.01
C LYS A 84 -6.81 3.00 16.56
N TRP A 85 -6.84 2.06 15.64
CA TRP A 85 -8.04 1.51 15.04
C TRP A 85 -7.98 -0.01 15.11
N GLU A 86 -8.85 -0.59 15.91
CA GLU A 86 -8.85 -2.03 16.18
C GLU A 86 -10.22 -2.60 15.82
N ASN A 87 -10.22 -3.60 14.94
CA ASN A 87 -11.44 -4.28 14.48
C ASN A 87 -12.50 -3.33 13.90
N CYS A 88 -12.06 -2.19 13.34
CA CYS A 88 -12.96 -1.17 12.84
C CYS A 88 -13.36 -1.41 11.38
N LYS A 89 -14.51 -0.87 10.99
CA LYS A 89 -14.99 -0.88 9.61
C LYS A 89 -15.28 0.55 9.17
N ILE A 90 -14.67 0.96 8.06
CA ILE A 90 -14.90 2.25 7.41
C ILE A 90 -15.47 1.94 6.03
N GLN A 91 -16.76 2.22 5.84
CA GLN A 91 -17.46 1.81 4.64
C GLN A 91 -18.27 2.94 4.03
N SER A 92 -18.09 3.14 2.71
CA SER A 92 -18.84 4.13 1.93
C SER A 92 -18.69 5.54 2.47
N CYS A 93 -17.52 5.86 3.02
CA CYS A 93 -17.20 7.18 3.54
C CYS A 93 -16.44 7.99 2.50
N ASP A 94 -16.56 9.31 2.61
CA ASP A 94 -15.77 10.26 1.85
C ASP A 94 -14.61 10.76 2.71
N ILE A 95 -13.38 10.49 2.27
CA ILE A 95 -12.15 10.59 3.08
C ILE A 95 -11.05 11.27 2.26
N LEU A 96 -11.42 12.10 1.28
CA LEU A 96 -10.46 12.76 0.41
C LEU A 96 -9.53 13.68 1.22
N LYS A 97 -8.29 13.78 0.76
CA LYS A 97 -7.27 14.70 1.31
C LYS A 97 -7.06 14.58 2.82
N THR A 98 -7.34 13.40 3.39
CA THR A 98 -7.11 13.15 4.81
C THR A 98 -5.65 12.97 5.12
N GLN A 99 -5.27 13.24 6.37
CA GLN A 99 -3.91 13.02 6.86
C GLN A 99 -3.93 11.98 7.98
N TRP A 100 -3.17 10.91 7.80
CA TRP A 100 -3.01 9.82 8.75
C TRP A 100 -1.54 9.78 9.17
N GLU A 101 -1.23 10.38 10.31
CA GLU A 101 0.13 10.41 10.84
C GLU A 101 0.23 9.46 12.03
N ARG A 102 1.20 8.54 11.97
CA ARG A 102 1.52 7.61 13.07
C ARG A 102 0.29 6.83 13.56
N CYS A 103 -0.59 6.49 12.64
CA CYS A 103 -1.80 5.72 12.94
C CYS A 103 -1.53 4.21 12.86
N HIS A 104 -2.29 3.45 13.62
CA HIS A 104 -2.19 1.99 13.65
C HIS A 104 -3.56 1.37 13.43
N PHE A 105 -3.68 0.58 12.36
CA PHE A 105 -4.89 -0.16 12.01
C PHE A 105 -4.64 -1.65 12.15
N GLN A 106 -5.41 -2.30 13.01
CA GLN A 106 -5.35 -3.73 13.23
C GLN A 106 -6.73 -4.34 12.96
N ASN A 107 -6.75 -5.38 12.12
CA ASN A 107 -7.97 -6.10 11.75
C ASN A 107 -9.08 -5.18 11.17
N CYS A 108 -8.69 -4.12 10.48
CA CYS A 108 -9.65 -3.13 9.97
C CYS A 108 -10.10 -3.46 8.54
N ILE A 109 -11.31 -3.01 8.20
CA ILE A 109 -11.86 -3.13 6.85
C ILE A 109 -12.19 -1.73 6.32
N LEU A 110 -11.54 -1.37 5.21
CA LEU A 110 -11.85 -0.17 4.44
C LEU A 110 -12.54 -0.62 3.15
N LYS A 111 -13.78 -0.17 2.92
CA LYS A 111 -14.59 -0.68 1.82
C LYS A 111 -15.41 0.40 1.12
N LYS A 112 -15.37 0.44 -0.22
CA LYS A 112 -16.22 1.35 -1.02
C LYS A 112 -16.05 2.83 -0.65
N SER A 113 -14.87 3.22 -0.16
CA SER A 113 -14.61 4.57 0.34
C SER A 113 -13.73 5.35 -0.65
N ASN A 114 -13.98 6.64 -0.73
CA ASN A 114 -13.28 7.58 -1.61
C ASN A 114 -12.19 8.30 -0.80
N MET A 115 -10.92 8.17 -1.18
CA MET A 115 -9.78 8.69 -0.43
C MET A 115 -8.70 9.39 -1.30
N PRO A 116 -9.02 10.03 -2.43
CA PRO A 116 -7.98 10.57 -3.30
C PRO A 116 -7.23 11.74 -2.65
N GLY A 117 -5.95 11.87 -3.00
CA GLY A 117 -5.05 12.87 -2.44
C GLY A 117 -4.79 12.75 -0.93
N SER A 118 -5.10 11.60 -0.32
CA SER A 118 -4.86 11.37 1.11
C SER A 118 -3.38 11.09 1.38
N TRP A 119 -2.94 11.41 2.59
CA TRP A 119 -1.57 11.23 3.04
C TRP A 119 -1.50 10.26 4.20
N PHE A 120 -0.66 9.24 4.08
CA PHE A 120 -0.36 8.30 5.15
C PHE A 120 1.13 8.39 5.48
N SER A 121 1.46 8.83 6.68
CA SER A 121 2.84 8.96 7.16
C SER A 121 3.06 8.11 8.40
N HIS A 122 4.09 7.26 8.40
CA HIS A 122 4.43 6.38 9.52
C HIS A 122 3.24 5.55 10.04
N THR A 123 2.32 5.18 9.14
CA THR A 123 1.09 4.48 9.48
C THR A 123 1.24 2.97 9.22
N SER A 124 0.53 2.14 9.96
CA SER A 124 0.52 0.69 9.73
C SER A 124 -0.89 0.13 9.56
N PHE A 125 -1.03 -0.85 8.66
CA PHE A 125 -2.20 -1.71 8.54
C PHE A 125 -1.78 -3.17 8.68
N ILE A 126 -2.25 -3.81 9.74
CA ILE A 126 -1.95 -5.20 10.08
C ILE A 126 -3.23 -6.01 10.00
N SER A 127 -3.17 -7.14 9.30
CA SER A 127 -4.30 -8.07 9.15
C SER A 127 -5.58 -7.40 8.61
N SER A 128 -5.41 -6.38 7.77
CA SER A 128 -6.50 -5.50 7.32
C SER A 128 -6.93 -5.79 5.89
N HIS A 129 -8.07 -5.25 5.49
CA HIS A 129 -8.66 -5.46 4.17
C HIS A 129 -9.10 -4.15 3.55
N TRP A 130 -8.60 -3.87 2.35
CA TRP A 130 -8.99 -2.74 1.53
C TRP A 130 -9.71 -3.25 0.30
N LYS A 131 -10.97 -2.85 0.10
CA LYS A 131 -11.77 -3.35 -1.02
C LYS A 131 -12.56 -2.25 -1.68
N GLU A 132 -12.44 -2.12 -3.00
CA GLU A 132 -13.21 -1.12 -3.75
C GLU A 132 -12.95 0.30 -3.22
N ILE A 133 -11.69 0.62 -2.88
CA ILE A 133 -11.32 1.96 -2.42
C ILE A 133 -10.67 2.76 -3.55
N ASP A 134 -10.88 4.07 -3.54
CA ASP A 134 -10.17 5.00 -4.41
C ASP A 134 -9.09 5.74 -3.61
N LEU A 135 -7.84 5.60 -4.02
CA LEU A 135 -6.68 6.24 -3.43
C LEU A 135 -5.88 7.02 -4.47
N GLU A 136 -6.49 7.38 -5.61
CA GLU A 136 -5.80 8.13 -6.66
C GLU A 136 -5.07 9.37 -6.12
N GLN A 137 -3.84 9.58 -6.60
CA GLN A 137 -2.96 10.68 -6.18
C GLN A 137 -2.61 10.72 -4.68
N SER A 138 -2.82 9.62 -3.96
CA SER A 138 -2.46 9.55 -2.54
C SER A 138 -0.96 9.30 -2.33
N HIS A 139 -0.48 9.76 -1.17
CA HIS A 139 0.90 9.64 -0.71
C HIS A 139 1.03 8.70 0.48
N PHE A 140 2.01 7.80 0.42
CA PHE A 140 2.34 6.86 1.48
C PHE A 140 3.83 6.99 1.81
N GLY A 141 4.15 7.58 2.96
CA GLY A 141 5.50 7.68 3.50
C GLY A 141 5.66 6.77 4.71
N TYR A 142 6.67 5.91 4.70
CA TYR A 142 6.95 4.99 5.81
C TYR A 142 5.74 4.12 6.19
N LEU A 143 4.91 3.75 5.21
CA LEU A 143 3.72 2.92 5.44
C LEU A 143 4.13 1.45 5.60
N THR A 144 3.55 0.78 6.60
CA THR A 144 3.64 -0.68 6.73
C THR A 144 2.31 -1.34 6.41
N LEU A 145 2.30 -2.31 5.48
CA LEU A 145 1.19 -3.24 5.30
C LEU A 145 1.66 -4.64 5.67
N GLU A 146 1.05 -5.27 6.66
CA GLU A 146 1.35 -6.65 7.05
C GLU A 146 0.09 -7.51 7.01
N ASN A 147 0.17 -8.70 6.42
CA ASN A 147 -0.96 -9.65 6.28
C ASN A 147 -2.23 -9.00 5.72
N THR A 148 -2.06 -8.02 4.83
CA THR A 148 -3.15 -7.14 4.36
C THR A 148 -3.54 -7.48 2.93
N LYS A 149 -4.84 -7.43 2.64
CA LYS A 149 -5.38 -7.67 1.30
C LYS A 149 -5.92 -6.39 0.71
N VAL A 150 -5.54 -6.08 -0.52
CA VAL A 150 -6.05 -4.93 -1.29
C VAL A 150 -6.66 -5.46 -2.58
N ALA A 151 -7.94 -5.17 -2.82
CA ALA A 151 -8.65 -5.72 -3.96
C ALA A 151 -9.60 -4.73 -4.63
N HIS A 152 -9.64 -4.75 -5.96
CA HIS A 152 -10.59 -3.96 -6.77
C HIS A 152 -10.49 -2.46 -6.53
N SER A 153 -9.29 -1.94 -6.31
CA SER A 153 -9.07 -0.55 -5.88
C SER A 153 -8.31 0.27 -6.93
N ASN A 154 -8.57 1.58 -6.94
CA ASN A 154 -7.84 2.56 -7.74
C ASN A 154 -6.66 3.11 -6.93
N LEU A 155 -5.45 2.95 -7.47
CA LEU A 155 -4.18 3.42 -6.89
C LEU A 155 -3.35 4.16 -7.95
N LYS A 156 -4.00 4.72 -8.97
CA LYS A 156 -3.32 5.49 -10.02
C LYS A 156 -2.61 6.70 -9.42
N ASN A 157 -1.47 7.06 -10.01
CA ASN A 157 -0.70 8.25 -9.61
C ASN A 157 -0.29 8.27 -8.12
N THR A 158 -0.28 7.11 -7.45
CA THR A 158 0.11 7.01 -6.04
C THR A 158 1.62 7.03 -5.87
N GLN A 159 2.08 7.56 -4.75
CA GLN A 159 3.50 7.62 -4.39
C GLN A 159 3.74 6.88 -3.09
N TRP A 160 4.70 5.95 -3.12
CA TRP A 160 5.05 5.08 -2.01
C TRP A 160 6.53 5.25 -1.71
N GLU A 161 6.84 5.87 -0.58
CA GLU A 161 8.19 6.17 -0.16
C GLU A 161 8.51 5.42 1.13
N ALA A 162 9.66 4.73 1.15
CA ALA A 162 10.16 4.03 2.32
C ALA A 162 9.13 3.06 2.96
N CYS A 163 8.29 2.45 2.11
CA CYS A 163 7.22 1.57 2.57
C CYS A 163 7.71 0.13 2.77
N HIS A 164 6.95 -0.64 3.56
CA HIS A 164 7.19 -2.06 3.78
C HIS A 164 5.90 -2.85 3.62
N PHE A 165 5.88 -3.78 2.67
CA PHE A 165 4.77 -4.68 2.44
C PHE A 165 5.18 -6.11 2.78
N LYS A 166 4.56 -6.71 3.79
CA LYS A 166 4.84 -8.06 4.26
C LYS A 166 3.61 -8.94 4.17
N LYS A 167 3.68 -10.06 3.44
CA LYS A 167 2.56 -11.00 3.26
C LYS A 167 1.30 -10.29 2.74
N VAL A 168 1.47 -9.47 1.70
CA VAL A 168 0.41 -8.64 1.13
C VAL A 168 -0.14 -9.27 -0.13
N PHE A 169 -1.47 -9.21 -0.30
CA PHE A 169 -2.15 -9.71 -1.49
C PHE A 169 -2.85 -8.57 -2.23
N TRP A 170 -2.45 -8.35 -3.47
CA TRP A 170 -2.98 -7.34 -4.38
C TRP A 170 -3.73 -8.00 -5.52
N LYS A 171 -5.01 -7.64 -5.69
CA LYS A 171 -5.85 -8.21 -6.75
C LYS A 171 -6.68 -7.17 -7.47
N ASN A 172 -6.67 -7.19 -8.80
CA ASN A 172 -7.50 -6.30 -9.61
C ASN A 172 -7.27 -4.83 -9.26
N LEU A 173 -6.00 -4.42 -9.13
CA LEU A 173 -5.63 -3.04 -8.81
C LEU A 173 -5.34 -2.25 -10.07
N GLN A 174 -5.75 -0.99 -10.10
CA GLN A 174 -5.34 -0.02 -11.11
C GLN A 174 -4.19 0.80 -10.56
N MET A 175 -2.96 0.57 -11.00
CA MET A 175 -1.76 1.23 -10.46
C MET A 175 -0.96 1.96 -11.55
N GLY A 176 -1.65 2.45 -12.56
CA GLY A 176 -1.03 3.24 -13.62
C GLY A 176 -0.29 4.46 -13.05
N TYR A 177 0.92 4.72 -13.53
CA TYR A 177 1.75 5.88 -13.14
C TYR A 177 2.11 5.97 -11.66
N CYS A 178 2.01 4.87 -10.90
CA CYS A 178 2.46 4.85 -9.51
C CYS A 178 4.00 4.90 -9.42
N SER A 179 4.51 5.34 -8.28
CA SER A 179 5.95 5.38 -8.00
C SER A 179 6.25 4.75 -6.65
N PHE A 180 7.22 3.84 -6.63
CA PHE A 180 7.78 3.24 -5.42
C PHE A 180 9.24 3.66 -5.28
N SER A 181 9.60 4.27 -4.16
CA SER A 181 10.98 4.60 -3.78
C SER A 181 11.31 3.96 -2.44
N ASN A 182 12.50 3.38 -2.32
CA ASN A 182 13.01 2.78 -1.07
C ASN A 182 12.03 1.79 -0.42
N THR A 183 11.22 1.11 -1.24
CA THR A 183 10.13 0.26 -0.76
C THR A 183 10.55 -1.21 -0.75
N PHE A 184 10.19 -1.90 0.32
CA PHE A 184 10.47 -3.31 0.51
C PHE A 184 9.21 -4.16 0.36
N PHE A 185 9.31 -5.17 -0.50
CA PHE A 185 8.26 -6.14 -0.78
C PHE A 185 8.70 -7.50 -0.25
N ASP A 186 8.04 -8.00 0.78
CA ASP A 186 8.32 -9.28 1.42
C ASP A 186 7.08 -10.19 1.33
N HIS A 187 7.17 -11.29 0.59
CA HIS A 187 6.05 -12.22 0.38
C HIS A 187 4.80 -11.54 -0.19
N ILE A 188 4.95 -10.78 -1.27
CA ILE A 188 3.82 -10.12 -1.95
C ILE A 188 3.28 -10.97 -3.10
N CYS A 189 1.96 -10.99 -3.25
CA CYS A 189 1.26 -11.65 -4.35
C CYS A 189 0.43 -10.62 -5.12
N ILE A 190 0.64 -10.52 -6.44
CA ILE A 190 -0.05 -9.57 -7.32
C ILE A 190 -0.79 -10.34 -8.42
N HIS A 191 -2.10 -10.15 -8.51
CA HIS A 191 -2.96 -10.86 -9.45
C HIS A 191 -3.86 -9.90 -10.24
N SER A 192 -3.82 -9.96 -11.57
CA SER A 192 -4.70 -9.19 -12.45
C SER A 192 -4.69 -7.68 -12.17
N SER A 193 -3.54 -7.14 -11.78
CA SER A 193 -3.35 -5.72 -11.54
C SER A 193 -2.55 -5.07 -12.66
N ASP A 194 -2.91 -3.84 -13.00
CA ASP A 194 -2.20 -3.03 -13.98
C ASP A 194 -1.15 -2.15 -13.28
N LEU A 195 0.08 -2.17 -13.81
CA LEU A 195 1.22 -1.38 -13.34
C LEU A 195 1.88 -0.61 -14.51
N PHE A 196 1.08 -0.19 -15.50
CA PHE A 196 1.57 0.59 -16.63
C PHE A 196 2.23 1.89 -16.17
N TYR A 197 3.44 2.16 -16.67
CA TYR A 197 4.30 3.27 -16.23
C TYR A 197 4.59 3.33 -14.73
N ALA A 198 4.42 2.21 -13.99
CA ALA A 198 4.87 2.14 -12.61
C ALA A 198 6.40 2.28 -12.56
N ARG A 199 6.89 3.14 -11.67
CA ARG A 199 8.31 3.35 -11.43
C ARG A 199 8.73 2.71 -10.13
N PHE A 200 9.88 2.03 -10.16
CA PHE A 200 10.54 1.49 -8.98
C PHE A 200 11.90 2.15 -8.87
N TYR A 201 12.27 2.60 -7.68
CA TYR A 201 13.56 3.21 -7.39
C TYR A 201 14.06 2.66 -6.06
N GLU A 202 15.27 2.07 -6.06
CA GLU A 202 15.88 1.50 -4.85
C GLU A 202 14.94 0.53 -4.10
N CYS A 203 14.11 -0.20 -4.84
CA CYS A 203 13.16 -1.15 -4.27
C CYS A 203 13.77 -2.55 -4.17
N LYS A 204 13.34 -3.28 -3.14
CA LYS A 204 13.78 -4.65 -2.87
C LYS A 204 12.57 -5.57 -2.80
N ALA A 205 12.64 -6.73 -3.42
CA ALA A 205 11.60 -7.74 -3.37
C ALA A 205 12.14 -9.12 -2.98
N GLU A 206 11.48 -9.74 -2.01
CA GLU A 206 11.66 -11.13 -1.61
C GLU A 206 10.32 -11.86 -1.76
N SER A 207 10.33 -13.06 -2.31
CA SER A 207 9.13 -13.91 -2.44
C SER A 207 7.96 -13.21 -3.16
N LEU A 208 8.22 -12.63 -4.33
CA LEU A 208 7.24 -11.97 -5.16
C LEU A 208 6.56 -12.95 -6.13
N CYS A 209 5.24 -13.09 -6.02
CA CYS A 209 4.41 -13.88 -6.93
C CYS A 209 3.55 -12.96 -7.80
N THR A 210 3.60 -13.13 -9.12
CA THR A 210 2.78 -12.35 -10.06
C THR A 210 1.99 -13.26 -11.00
N SER A 211 0.78 -12.85 -11.35
CA SER A 211 -0.04 -13.56 -12.33
C SER A 211 -0.98 -12.61 -13.06
N LYS A 212 -1.02 -12.68 -14.39
CA LYS A 212 -1.77 -11.75 -15.25
C LYS A 212 -1.41 -10.27 -14.98
N VAL A 213 -0.12 -10.01 -14.83
CA VAL A 213 0.48 -8.68 -14.62
C VAL A 213 1.55 -8.49 -15.70
N ASP A 214 1.60 -7.30 -16.30
CA ASP A 214 2.70 -6.91 -17.18
C ASP A 214 3.91 -6.45 -16.32
N THR A 215 5.03 -7.16 -16.46
CA THR A 215 6.26 -6.92 -15.70
C THR A 215 7.39 -6.34 -16.55
N THR A 216 7.11 -5.96 -17.80
CA THR A 216 8.14 -5.49 -18.76
C THR A 216 8.91 -4.25 -18.29
N ASN A 217 8.28 -3.40 -17.48
CA ASN A 217 8.85 -2.11 -17.07
C ASN A 217 9.53 -2.10 -15.69
N TRP A 218 9.77 -3.27 -15.06
CA TRP A 218 10.26 -3.35 -13.68
C TRP A 218 11.80 -3.33 -13.56
N GLN A 219 12.47 -2.52 -14.37
CA GLN A 219 13.93 -2.55 -14.58
C GLN A 219 14.78 -2.23 -13.33
N ASN A 220 14.17 -1.64 -12.30
CA ASN A 220 14.84 -1.14 -11.10
C ASN A 220 14.43 -1.88 -9.80
N LEU A 221 13.68 -2.98 -9.90
CA LEU A 221 13.34 -3.79 -8.74
C LEU A 221 14.45 -4.83 -8.49
N SER A 222 15.14 -4.72 -7.36
CA SER A 222 16.12 -5.72 -6.97
C SER A 222 15.43 -6.95 -6.36
N TYR A 223 15.83 -8.14 -6.80
CA TYR A 223 15.27 -9.41 -6.33
C TYR A 223 16.28 -10.13 -5.46
N SER A 224 15.90 -10.52 -4.24
CA SER A 224 16.57 -11.58 -3.51
C SER A 224 15.84 -12.89 -3.83
N PHE A 225 16.56 -13.87 -4.39
CA PHE A 225 15.99 -15.19 -4.65
C PHE A 225 15.91 -15.96 -3.32
N PRO A 226 14.72 -16.33 -2.84
CA PRO A 226 14.61 -17.30 -1.77
C PRO A 226 15.12 -18.64 -2.31
N SER A 227 15.87 -19.38 -1.51
CA SER A 227 16.27 -20.74 -1.81
C SER A 227 15.01 -21.60 -2.04
N CYS A 228 14.84 -22.06 -3.29
CA CYS A 228 13.74 -22.87 -3.83
C CYS A 228 12.60 -22.10 -4.52
N GLN A 229 12.62 -22.09 -5.86
CA GLN A 229 11.59 -22.60 -6.80
C GLN A 229 11.98 -22.14 -8.23
N PRO A 230 12.64 -22.97 -9.07
CA PRO A 230 12.93 -22.61 -10.46
C PRO A 230 11.77 -23.05 -11.37
N LEU A 231 11.40 -22.22 -12.37
CA LEU A 231 11.11 -22.60 -13.79
C LEU A 231 10.13 -21.66 -14.52
N SER A 232 9.22 -20.94 -13.85
CA SER A 232 8.23 -20.12 -14.58
C SER A 232 8.75 -18.73 -15.00
N ILE A 233 9.58 -18.09 -14.17
CA ILE A 233 10.09 -16.73 -14.42
C ILE A 233 11.17 -16.72 -15.52
N PHE A 234 12.01 -17.76 -15.59
CA PHE A 234 13.11 -17.84 -16.57
C PHE A 234 12.62 -18.10 -18.01
N SER A 235 11.48 -18.76 -18.19
CA SER A 235 10.94 -19.07 -19.53
C SER A 235 10.53 -17.82 -20.33
N ARG A 236 10.17 -16.72 -19.65
CA ARG A 236 9.77 -15.46 -20.30
C ARG A 236 10.94 -14.53 -20.62
N LEU A 237 12.05 -14.61 -19.88
CA LEU A 237 13.26 -13.82 -20.16
C LEU A 237 13.99 -14.29 -21.43
N LEU A 238 13.90 -15.57 -21.77
CA LEU A 238 14.44 -16.09 -23.04
C LEU A 238 13.59 -15.74 -24.27
N GLY A 239 12.33 -15.31 -24.07
CA GLY A 239 11.42 -14.92 -25.16
C GLY A 239 11.54 -13.46 -25.63
N VAL A 240 12.44 -12.66 -25.04
CA VAL A 240 12.60 -11.21 -25.34
C VAL A 240 14.06 -10.84 -25.60
N LEU A 241 14.89 -11.78 -26.09
CA LEU A 241 16.07 -11.37 -26.83
C LEU A 241 15.60 -10.98 -28.24
N PRO A 242 15.79 -9.73 -28.69
CA PRO A 242 15.57 -9.40 -30.09
C PRO A 242 16.51 -10.30 -30.92
N PHE A 243 15.94 -11.12 -31.79
CA PHE A 243 16.65 -11.78 -32.88
C PHE A 243 17.26 -10.68 -33.77
N PHE A 244 18.49 -10.25 -33.49
CA PHE A 244 19.36 -9.65 -34.50
C PHE A 244 20.22 -10.77 -35.09
N PHE A 245 19.63 -11.56 -35.99
CA PHE A 245 20.39 -12.28 -37.01
C PHE A 245 20.11 -11.60 -38.35
N SER A 246 21.07 -10.79 -38.79
CA SER A 246 21.23 -10.43 -40.19
C SER A 246 22.56 -11.04 -40.65
N PRO A 247 22.60 -11.87 -41.71
CA PRO A 247 23.83 -12.47 -42.19
C PRO A 247 24.47 -11.56 -43.25
N SER A 248 25.62 -10.95 -42.96
CA SER A 248 26.54 -10.50 -44.03
C SER A 248 27.91 -10.09 -43.47
N SER A 249 28.92 -10.83 -43.95
CA SER A 249 30.30 -10.42 -44.29
C SER A 249 31.21 -9.81 -43.22
N GLU A 250 32.24 -10.59 -42.88
CA GLU A 250 33.67 -10.25 -42.83
C GLU A 250 34.20 -9.15 -41.90
N GLN A 251 35.11 -9.61 -41.01
CA GLN A 251 36.32 -8.95 -40.49
C GLN A 251 36.18 -7.71 -39.58
N GLU A 252 36.51 -7.87 -38.29
CA GLU A 252 37.76 -7.38 -37.66
C GLU A 252 37.67 -7.42 -36.11
N GLU A 253 38.77 -7.82 -35.49
CA GLU A 253 38.95 -7.99 -34.04
C GLU A 253 38.91 -6.67 -33.25
N LYS A 254 38.00 -6.53 -32.27
CA LYS A 254 38.20 -5.71 -31.06
C LYS A 254 37.47 -6.31 -29.85
N PRO A 255 38.06 -6.32 -28.64
CA PRO A 255 37.42 -6.87 -27.45
C PRO A 255 36.37 -5.91 -26.90
N PHE A 256 35.09 -6.23 -27.06
CA PHE A 256 34.01 -5.58 -26.33
C PHE A 256 33.99 -6.11 -24.89
N LEU A 257 34.23 -5.21 -23.93
CA LEU A 257 33.98 -5.40 -22.51
C LEU A 257 32.50 -5.77 -22.30
N LEU A 258 32.21 -7.08 -22.24
CA LEU A 258 30.90 -7.58 -21.85
C LEU A 258 30.65 -7.26 -20.37
N TYR A 259 29.53 -6.60 -20.12
CA TYR A 259 28.96 -6.31 -18.81
C TYR A 259 29.16 -7.45 -17.79
N PRO A 260 29.68 -7.18 -16.58
CA PRO A 260 30.02 -8.21 -15.58
C PRO A 260 28.81 -8.92 -14.95
N PHE A 261 27.58 -8.55 -15.33
CA PHE A 261 26.34 -9.15 -14.79
C PHE A 261 25.76 -10.27 -15.66
N LEU A 262 25.94 -10.24 -16.99
CA LEU A 262 25.50 -11.37 -17.83
C LEU A 262 26.37 -12.62 -17.60
N GLY A 263 27.66 -12.43 -17.31
CA GLY A 263 28.60 -13.53 -17.08
C GLY A 263 28.27 -14.36 -15.84
N LYS A 264 27.89 -13.73 -14.72
CA LYS A 264 27.58 -14.46 -13.47
C LYS A 264 26.28 -15.25 -13.55
N ALA A 265 25.26 -14.73 -14.24
CA ALA A 265 23.99 -15.42 -14.42
C ALA A 265 24.14 -16.64 -15.36
N LEU A 266 24.89 -16.51 -16.46
CA LEU A 266 25.20 -17.63 -17.35
C LEU A 266 26.10 -18.68 -16.68
N PHE A 267 27.08 -18.25 -15.86
CA PHE A 267 28.01 -19.18 -15.20
C PHE A 267 27.32 -20.05 -14.14
N CYS A 268 26.39 -19.48 -13.36
CA CYS A 268 25.56 -20.26 -12.44
C CYS A 268 24.63 -21.24 -13.17
N PHE A 269 24.12 -20.86 -14.35
CA PHE A 269 23.25 -21.70 -15.17
C PHE A 269 23.98 -22.87 -15.84
N LEU A 270 25.22 -22.65 -16.28
CA LEU A 270 26.06 -23.70 -16.86
C LEU A 270 26.61 -24.65 -15.78
N ALA A 271 27.03 -24.12 -14.63
CA ALA A 271 27.52 -24.96 -13.53
C ALA A 271 26.41 -25.86 -12.94
N GLY A 272 25.18 -25.34 -12.79
CA GLY A 272 24.04 -26.12 -12.29
C GLY A 272 23.60 -27.25 -13.24
N ASN A 273 23.58 -26.98 -14.55
CA ASN A 273 23.21 -28.01 -15.53
C ASN A 273 24.30 -29.08 -15.73
N PHE A 274 25.57 -28.75 -15.48
CA PHE A 274 26.67 -29.71 -15.57
C PHE A 274 26.65 -30.71 -14.39
N VAL A 275 26.39 -30.23 -13.17
CA VAL A 275 26.28 -31.09 -11.97
C VAL A 275 25.07 -32.03 -12.07
N ILE A 276 23.92 -31.54 -12.55
CA ILE A 276 22.71 -32.38 -12.71
C ILE A 276 22.89 -33.45 -13.80
N ARG A 277 23.62 -33.16 -14.88
CA ARG A 277 23.93 -34.15 -15.92
C ARG A 277 24.91 -35.21 -15.44
N ILE A 278 25.89 -34.86 -14.61
CA ILE A 278 26.85 -35.83 -14.05
C ILE A 278 26.17 -36.76 -13.05
N CYS A 279 25.30 -36.27 -12.16
CA CYS A 279 24.56 -37.13 -11.23
C CYS A 279 23.65 -38.15 -11.95
N LYS A 280 22.99 -37.73 -13.05
CA LYS A 280 22.20 -38.65 -13.88
C LYS A 280 23.01 -39.69 -14.65
N ILE A 281 24.25 -39.39 -14.99
CA ILE A 281 25.15 -40.35 -15.68
C ILE A 281 25.82 -41.30 -14.69
N LEU A 282 26.04 -40.87 -13.44
CA LEU A 282 26.69 -41.66 -12.39
C LEU A 282 25.72 -42.47 -11.50
N GLY A 283 24.41 -42.31 -11.65
CA GLY A 283 23.42 -43.11 -10.92
C GLY A 283 23.44 -42.94 -9.40
N ILE A 284 23.71 -41.71 -8.92
CA ILE A 284 23.56 -41.29 -7.52
C ILE A 284 22.39 -40.30 -7.43
#